data_AF-A0A376ZQF4-F1
#
_entry.id   AF-A0A376ZQF4-F1
#
_cell.length_a   1.000
_cell.length_b   1.000
_cell.length_c   1.000
_cell.angle_alpha   90.00
_cell.angle_beta   90.00
_cell.angle_gamma   90.00
#
_symmetry.space_group_name_H-M   'P 1'
#
loop_
_entity.id
_entity.type
_entity.pdbx_description
1 polymer ?
#
loop_
_entity_poly.entity_id
_entity_poly.type
_entity_poly.pdbx_seq_one_letter_code
_entity_poly.pdbx_strand_id
1 'polypeptide(L)'
;MNNWQQEGWKEAPVPVWNMLNYAALQEGRNGMAVFSEGLREFEVIGEEKKTFAITLLRGVGLLGKEDLFLRPGRPSGIKMPVPDSQLRGLLSCRLSLLSYTGTPTAAGVAQQARAWLTPVQCYNKIPWDAMKLNKAGFNVPESYSC
;
A
#
# COMPACT_ATOMS: atom_id res chain seq x y z
N MET A 1 -18.14 -11.50 -13.65
CA MET A 1 -18.03 -10.10 -14.14
C MET A 1 -18.46 -9.97 -15.61
N ASN A 2 -19.43 -10.76 -16.10
CA ASN A 2 -19.64 -10.87 -17.56
C ASN A 2 -20.85 -10.09 -18.11
N ASN A 3 -21.75 -9.57 -17.26
CA ASN A 3 -23.03 -9.01 -17.72
C ASN A 3 -23.23 -7.52 -17.37
N TRP A 4 -22.19 -6.83 -16.89
CA TRP A 4 -22.30 -5.42 -16.44
C TRP A 4 -22.80 -4.48 -17.54
N GLN A 5 -22.45 -4.73 -18.81
CA GLN A 5 -22.97 -3.95 -19.95
C GLN A 5 -24.47 -4.17 -20.16
N GLN A 6 -24.96 -5.41 -19.99
CA GLN A 6 -26.38 -5.75 -20.14
C GLN A 6 -27.21 -5.16 -18.99
N GLU A 7 -26.60 -5.03 -17.81
CA GLU A 7 -27.17 -4.37 -16.64
C GLU A 7 -27.17 -2.82 -16.74
N GLY A 8 -26.64 -2.26 -17.84
CA GLY A 8 -26.64 -0.81 -18.09
C GLY A 8 -25.55 -0.03 -17.35
N TRP A 9 -24.55 -0.71 -16.77
CA TRP A 9 -23.40 -0.04 -16.17
C TRP A 9 -22.51 0.59 -17.24
N LYS A 10 -22.02 1.81 -16.97
CA LYS A 10 -21.08 2.50 -17.86
C LYS A 10 -19.65 1.96 -17.75
N GLU A 11 -19.32 1.33 -16.63
CA GLU A 11 -17.99 0.81 -16.32
C GLU A 11 -18.10 -0.56 -15.68
N ALA A 12 -17.18 -1.46 -15.99
CA ALA A 12 -17.10 -2.76 -15.36
C ALA A 12 -16.67 -2.62 -13.90
N PRO A 13 -17.30 -3.32 -12.94
CA PRO A 13 -16.78 -3.40 -11.59
C PRO A 13 -15.44 -4.14 -11.61
N VAL A 14 -14.40 -3.49 -11.08
CA VAL A 14 -13.04 -4.06 -10.96
C VAL A 14 -12.76 -4.31 -9.49
N PRO A 15 -12.28 -5.50 -9.08
CA PRO A 15 -12.10 -5.87 -7.67
C PRO A 15 -10.78 -5.30 -7.11
N VAL A 16 -10.42 -4.09 -7.53
CA VAL A 16 -9.18 -3.39 -7.18
C VAL A 16 -9.46 -2.46 -6.01
N TRP A 17 -8.68 -2.65 -4.95
CA TRP A 17 -8.80 -1.90 -3.70
C TRP A 17 -7.55 -1.06 -3.47
N ASN A 18 -7.76 0.06 -2.76
CA ASN A 18 -6.68 0.90 -2.32
C ASN A 18 -6.23 0.52 -0.90
N MET A 19 -4.92 0.51 -0.67
CA MET A 19 -4.33 0.44 0.66
C MET A 19 -3.35 1.58 0.88
N LEU A 20 -3.22 2.02 2.14
CA LEU A 20 -2.15 2.95 2.49
C LEU A 20 -0.85 2.20 2.75
N ASN A 21 -0.76 1.57 3.92
CA ASN A 21 0.47 0.93 4.39
C ASN A 21 0.32 -0.59 4.51
N TYR A 22 -0.91 -1.08 4.62
CA TYR A 22 -1.20 -2.49 4.75
C TYR A 22 -2.60 -2.86 4.26
N ALA A 23 -2.78 -4.14 3.94
CA ALA A 23 -4.07 -4.80 3.78
C ALA A 23 -4.05 -6.10 4.60
N ALA A 24 -5.19 -6.51 5.15
CA ALA A 24 -5.30 -7.71 5.98
C ALA A 24 -6.48 -8.57 5.53
N LEU A 25 -6.25 -9.88 5.48
CA LEU A 25 -7.27 -10.90 5.28
C LEU A 25 -7.34 -11.75 6.54
N GLN A 26 -8.56 -12.10 6.95
CA GLN A 26 -8.82 -12.87 8.15
C GLN A 26 -9.80 -14.00 7.84
N GLU A 27 -9.46 -15.19 8.33
CA GLU A 27 -10.33 -16.36 8.33
C GLU A 27 -10.47 -16.88 9.76
N GLY A 28 -11.65 -16.69 10.34
CA GLY A 28 -11.91 -17.03 11.74
C GLY A 28 -10.99 -16.25 12.69
N ARG A 29 -10.14 -16.97 13.44
CA ARG A 29 -9.17 -16.37 14.38
C ARG A 29 -7.80 -16.11 13.78
N ASN A 30 -7.51 -16.57 12.58
CA ASN A 30 -6.21 -16.42 11.96
C ASN A 30 -6.28 -15.37 10.86
N GLY A 31 -5.23 -14.58 10.72
CA GLY A 31 -5.16 -13.60 9.65
C GLY A 31 -3.74 -13.40 9.15
N MET A 32 -3.66 -12.80 7.98
CA MET A 32 -2.42 -12.41 7.34
C MET A 32 -2.57 -10.97 6.85
N ALA A 33 -1.60 -10.14 7.22
CA ALA A 33 -1.47 -8.80 6.71
C ALA A 33 -0.27 -8.70 5.77
N VAL A 34 -0.43 -7.94 4.70
CA VAL A 34 0.67 -7.53 3.84
C VAL A 34 0.95 -6.05 4.07
N PHE A 35 2.22 -5.71 4.25
CA PHE A 35 2.71 -4.34 4.38
C PHE A 35 3.42 -3.95 3.10
N SER A 36 3.29 -2.70 2.70
CA SER A 36 3.92 -2.19 1.50
C SER A 36 4.49 -0.80 1.70
N GLU A 37 5.66 -0.56 1.14
CA GLU A 37 6.25 0.76 1.04
C GLU A 37 5.85 1.39 -0.31
N GLY A 38 4.84 2.25 -0.30
CA GLY A 38 4.44 3.05 -1.46
C GLY A 38 3.51 2.36 -2.47
N LEU A 39 3.37 1.03 -2.45
CA LEU A 39 2.34 0.35 -3.25
C LEU A 39 0.95 0.58 -2.64
N ARG A 40 -0.01 0.96 -3.48
CA ARG A 40 -1.34 1.39 -3.03
C ARG A 40 -2.48 0.55 -3.57
N GLU A 41 -2.20 -0.41 -4.42
CA GLU A 41 -3.22 -1.14 -5.18
C GLU A 41 -3.07 -2.65 -4.95
N PHE A 42 -4.18 -3.29 -4.60
CA PHE A 42 -4.25 -4.74 -4.45
C PHE A 42 -5.62 -5.29 -4.82
N GLU A 43 -5.66 -6.59 -5.11
CA GLU A 43 -6.87 -7.37 -5.30
C GLU A 43 -6.86 -8.57 -4.36
N VAL A 44 -8.06 -9.10 -4.10
CA VAL A 44 -8.24 -10.37 -3.38
C VAL A 44 -8.83 -11.37 -4.36
N ILE A 45 -8.04 -12.37 -4.74
CA ILE A 45 -8.37 -13.31 -5.81
C ILE A 45 -8.40 -14.77 -5.30
N GLY A 46 -8.81 -15.68 -6.19
CA GLY A 46 -8.99 -17.10 -5.91
C GLY A 46 -10.41 -17.44 -5.48
N GLU A 47 -10.78 -18.72 -5.59
CA GLU A 47 -12.14 -19.22 -5.32
C GLU A 47 -12.61 -18.91 -3.89
N GLU A 48 -11.68 -19.00 -2.93
CA GLU A 48 -11.96 -18.72 -1.51
C GLU A 48 -11.51 -17.32 -1.05
N LYS A 49 -11.08 -16.44 -1.97
CA LYS A 49 -10.56 -15.09 -1.65
C LYS A 49 -9.38 -15.11 -0.66
N LYS A 50 -8.49 -16.10 -0.80
CA LYS A 50 -7.34 -16.34 0.09
C LYS A 50 -6.01 -15.84 -0.48
N THR A 51 -6.03 -15.20 -1.64
CA THR A 51 -4.81 -14.74 -2.32
C THR A 51 -4.80 -13.22 -2.43
N PHE A 52 -3.74 -12.60 -1.91
CA PHE A 52 -3.41 -11.21 -2.23
C PHE A 52 -2.75 -11.15 -3.61
N ALA A 53 -3.27 -10.32 -4.51
CA ALA A 53 -2.56 -9.89 -5.70
C ALA A 53 -2.20 -8.42 -5.55
N ILE A 54 -0.91 -8.10 -5.48
CA ILE A 54 -0.43 -6.73 -5.27
C ILE A 54 0.11 -6.21 -6.60
N THR A 55 -0.37 -5.05 -7.02
CA THR A 55 0.14 -4.41 -8.23
C THR A 55 1.50 -3.80 -7.93
N LEU A 56 2.56 -4.41 -8.47
CA LEU A 56 3.92 -3.88 -8.38
C LEU A 56 4.16 -2.74 -9.35
N LEU A 57 3.56 -2.81 -10.54
CA LEU A 57 3.77 -1.86 -11.62
C LEU A 57 2.55 -1.81 -12.54
N ARG A 58 2.21 -0.60 -12.99
CA ARG A 58 1.24 -0.37 -14.06
C ARG A 58 1.76 0.72 -15.00
N GLY A 59 2.22 0.31 -16.18
CA GLY A 59 2.65 1.23 -17.24
C GLY A 59 1.51 1.56 -18.21
N VAL A 60 1.41 2.83 -18.62
CA VAL A 60 0.43 3.29 -19.62
C VAL A 60 1.10 4.12 -20.70
N GLY A 61 0.57 4.09 -21.93
CA GLY A 61 1.15 4.82 -23.07
C GLY A 61 0.35 6.07 -23.48
N LEU A 62 -0.89 6.18 -23.01
CA LEU A 62 -1.80 7.27 -23.35
C LEU A 62 -2.56 7.72 -22.10
N LEU A 63 -2.55 9.03 -21.85
CA LEU A 63 -3.51 9.68 -20.98
C LEU A 63 -4.82 9.85 -21.76
N GLY A 64 -5.95 9.61 -21.12
CA GLY A 64 -7.27 9.78 -21.74
C GLY A 64 -7.57 8.82 -22.88
N LYS A 65 -7.04 7.58 -22.83
CA LYS A 65 -7.36 6.55 -23.83
C LYS A 65 -8.87 6.26 -23.85
N GLU A 66 -9.48 6.43 -25.01
CA GLU A 66 -10.85 6.05 -25.31
C GLU A 66 -10.99 4.53 -25.52
N ASP A 67 -12.22 4.03 -25.48
CA ASP A 67 -12.55 2.63 -25.76
C ASP A 67 -11.73 1.61 -24.96
N LEU A 68 -11.67 1.82 -23.63
CA LEU A 68 -11.11 0.82 -22.74
C LEU A 68 -12.04 -0.41 -22.69
N PHE A 69 -11.47 -1.61 -22.61
CA PHE A 69 -12.26 -2.84 -22.54
C PHE A 69 -13.30 -2.84 -21.41
N LEU A 70 -12.93 -2.27 -20.25
CA LEU A 70 -13.78 -2.18 -19.06
C LEU A 70 -14.63 -0.90 -19.02
N ARG A 71 -14.45 0.00 -19.99
CA ARG A 71 -15.16 1.27 -20.11
C ARG A 71 -15.12 1.73 -21.56
N PRO A 72 -15.94 1.13 -22.43
CA PRO A 72 -16.02 1.50 -23.83
C PRO A 72 -16.62 2.90 -23.98
N GLY A 73 -16.21 3.62 -25.02
CA GLY A 73 -16.66 4.99 -25.29
C GLY A 73 -15.70 6.08 -24.78
N ARG A 74 -16.27 7.11 -24.14
CA ARG A 74 -15.68 8.45 -24.06
C ARG A 74 -14.27 8.49 -23.43
N PRO A 75 -13.31 9.23 -24.04
CA PRO A 75 -12.01 9.47 -23.44
C PRO A 75 -12.10 10.15 -22.08
N SER A 76 -11.19 9.78 -21.17
CA SER A 76 -11.00 10.50 -19.91
C SER A 76 -10.15 11.75 -20.14
N GLY A 77 -10.78 12.85 -20.54
CA GLY A 77 -10.09 14.13 -20.71
C GLY A 77 -9.26 14.22 -22.00
N ILE A 78 -8.06 14.81 -21.90
CA ILE A 78 -7.20 15.08 -23.05
C ILE A 78 -6.44 13.81 -23.45
N LYS A 79 -6.56 13.43 -24.73
CA LYS A 79 -5.78 12.34 -25.32
C LYS A 79 -4.36 12.81 -25.57
N MET A 80 -3.39 12.23 -24.85
CA MET A 80 -1.98 12.63 -24.96
C MET A 80 -1.05 11.41 -24.80
N PRO A 81 0.00 11.27 -25.63
CA PRO A 81 1.04 10.26 -25.42
C PRO A 81 1.82 10.55 -24.14
N VAL A 82 2.04 9.52 -23.33
CA VAL A 82 2.78 9.61 -22.06
C VAL A 82 3.90 8.56 -22.02
N PRO A 83 4.97 8.71 -22.82
CA PRO A 83 6.02 7.71 -22.94
C PRO A 83 6.71 7.41 -21.60
N ASP A 84 6.85 8.41 -20.73
CA ASP A 84 7.50 8.26 -19.42
C ASP A 84 6.64 7.44 -18.43
N SER A 85 5.32 7.39 -18.63
CA SER A 85 4.40 6.55 -17.84
C SER A 85 4.52 5.04 -18.14
N GLN A 86 5.44 4.64 -19.03
CA GLN A 86 5.86 3.25 -19.18
C GLN A 86 6.73 2.75 -18.02
N LEU A 87 7.29 3.68 -17.21
CA LEU A 87 8.06 3.37 -16.01
C LEU A 87 9.22 2.38 -16.28
N ARG A 88 9.96 2.62 -17.36
CA ARG A 88 11.10 1.78 -17.78
C ARG A 88 12.28 1.98 -16.84
N GLY A 89 12.96 0.90 -16.49
CA GLY A 89 14.16 0.91 -15.65
C GLY A 89 14.09 -0.10 -14.51
N LEU A 90 15.02 0.02 -13.56
CA LEU A 90 15.01 -0.81 -12.36
C LEU A 90 13.93 -0.32 -11.40
N LEU A 91 13.08 -1.24 -10.95
CA LEU A 91 12.06 -0.99 -9.95
C LEU A 91 12.36 -1.84 -8.72
N SER A 92 12.32 -1.20 -7.55
CA SER A 92 12.49 -1.85 -6.26
C SER A 92 11.22 -1.66 -5.44
N CYS A 93 10.61 -2.76 -5.03
CA CYS A 93 9.41 -2.76 -4.20
C CYS A 93 9.72 -3.46 -2.88
N ARG A 94 9.34 -2.84 -1.75
CA ARG A 94 9.50 -3.42 -0.42
C ARG A 94 8.14 -3.86 0.10
N LEU A 95 8.06 -5.12 0.52
CA LEU A 95 6.87 -5.79 1.03
C LEU A 95 7.23 -6.58 2.30
N SER A 96 6.25 -6.78 3.18
CA SER A 96 6.39 -7.67 4.33
C SER A 96 5.07 -8.39 4.61
N LEU A 97 5.16 -9.58 5.19
CA LEU A 97 4.01 -10.35 5.64
C LEU A 97 4.00 -10.44 7.16
N LEU A 98 2.82 -10.35 7.75
CA LEU A 98 2.58 -10.58 9.17
C LEU A 98 1.42 -11.56 9.31
N SER A 99 1.69 -12.74 9.86
CA SER A 99 0.63 -13.61 10.37
C SER A 99 0.23 -13.16 11.77
N TYR A 100 -1.06 -13.25 12.09
CA TYR A 100 -1.58 -12.90 13.40
C TYR A 100 -2.77 -13.79 13.80
N THR A 101 -3.03 -13.83 15.10
CA THR A 101 -4.22 -14.46 15.67
C THR A 101 -5.09 -13.41 16.39
N GLY A 102 -6.40 -13.57 16.36
CA GLY A 102 -7.37 -12.61 16.86
C GLY A 102 -7.80 -11.62 15.79
N THR A 103 -8.13 -10.38 16.20
CA THR A 103 -8.51 -9.31 15.28
C THR A 103 -7.28 -8.47 14.89
N PRO A 104 -7.26 -7.83 13.70
CA PRO A 104 -6.15 -6.97 13.27
C PRO A 104 -5.82 -5.87 14.28
N THR A 105 -6.86 -5.33 14.94
CA THR A 105 -6.72 -4.31 15.98
C THR A 105 -6.04 -4.88 17.22
N ALA A 106 -6.50 -6.03 17.73
CA ALA A 106 -5.92 -6.65 18.92
C ALA A 106 -4.47 -7.13 18.66
N ALA A 107 -4.17 -7.56 17.44
CA ALA A 107 -2.82 -7.95 17.02
C ALA A 107 -1.89 -6.75 16.72
N GLY A 108 -2.39 -5.51 16.82
CA GLY A 108 -1.60 -4.31 16.58
C GLY A 108 -1.10 -4.18 15.14
N VAL A 109 -1.80 -4.73 14.15
CA VAL A 109 -1.34 -4.77 12.74
C VAL A 109 -0.97 -3.38 12.22
N ALA A 110 -1.76 -2.37 12.55
CA ALA A 110 -1.49 -0.98 12.15
C ALA A 110 -0.19 -0.43 12.78
N GLN A 111 0.07 -0.75 14.05
CA GLN A 111 1.30 -0.35 14.75
C GLN A 111 2.52 -1.05 14.15
N GLN A 112 2.40 -2.34 13.85
CA GLN A 112 3.47 -3.11 13.21
C GLN A 112 3.78 -2.60 11.80
N ALA A 113 2.75 -2.31 11.00
CA ALA A 113 2.93 -1.71 9.67
C ALA A 113 3.65 -0.35 9.76
N ARG A 114 3.29 0.49 10.75
CA ARG A 114 3.95 1.78 10.98
C ARG A 114 5.40 1.61 11.42
N ALA A 115 5.68 0.70 12.34
CA ALA A 115 7.03 0.42 12.81
C ALA A 115 7.92 -0.09 11.67
N TRP A 116 7.41 -0.97 10.82
CA TRP A 116 8.13 -1.50 9.65
C TRP A 116 8.46 -0.43 8.60
N LEU A 117 7.59 0.57 8.44
CA LEU A 117 7.82 1.74 7.58
C LEU A 117 8.74 2.79 8.19
N THR A 118 8.96 2.77 9.51
CA THR A 118 9.71 3.81 10.21
C THR A 118 11.12 3.32 10.53
N PRO A 119 12.15 3.70 9.75
CA PRO A 119 13.52 3.28 10.03
C PRO A 119 14.01 3.85 11.36
N VAL A 120 14.76 3.04 12.11
CA VAL A 120 15.46 3.51 13.32
C VAL A 120 16.51 4.54 12.91
N GLN A 121 16.42 5.74 13.49
CA GLN A 121 17.39 6.80 13.27
C GLN A 121 18.51 6.66 14.30
N CYS A 122 19.72 6.39 13.83
CA CYS A 122 20.91 6.31 14.66
C CYS A 122 21.84 7.49 14.33
N TYR A 123 22.44 8.09 15.35
CA TYR A 123 23.50 9.08 15.17
C TYR A 123 24.69 8.71 16.06
N ASN A 124 25.89 9.03 15.60
CA ASN A 124 27.09 8.83 16.41
C ASN A 124 27.28 10.06 17.32
N LYS A 125 27.27 9.84 18.64
CA LYS A 125 27.57 10.90 19.60
C LYS A 125 29.08 11.02 19.75
N ILE A 126 29.63 12.21 19.47
CA ILE A 126 31.03 12.51 19.78
C ILE A 126 31.26 12.45 21.31
N PRO A 127 32.44 12.00 21.80
CA PRO A 127 32.66 11.74 23.22
C PRO A 127 32.54 12.99 24.12
N TRP A 128 32.59 14.18 23.54
CA TRP A 128 32.44 15.46 24.23
C TRP A 128 31.41 16.33 23.51
N ASP A 129 30.51 16.97 24.25
CA ASP A 129 29.53 17.88 23.66
C ASP A 129 30.24 19.19 23.26
N ALA A 130 30.46 19.42 21.96
CA ALA A 130 31.07 20.66 21.45
C ALA A 130 30.19 21.90 21.73
N MET A 131 28.89 21.70 21.87
CA MET A 131 27.93 22.70 22.37
C MET A 131 27.36 22.20 23.69
N LYS A 132 27.43 23.01 24.75
CA LYS A 132 26.77 22.70 26.04
C LYS A 132 25.26 22.71 25.82
N LEU A 133 24.68 21.57 25.47
CA LEU A 133 23.25 21.37 25.54
C LEU A 133 22.82 21.44 27.01
N ASN A 134 21.75 22.18 27.28
CA ASN A 134 21.15 22.18 28.62
C ASN A 134 20.73 20.74 28.94
N LYS A 135 21.03 20.28 30.16
CA LYS A 135 20.51 19.01 30.64
C LYS A 135 18.98 19.05 30.54
N ALA A 136 18.39 18.05 29.90
CA ALA A 136 16.94 17.92 29.89
C ALA A 136 16.45 17.83 31.34
N GLY A 137 15.53 18.71 31.73
CA GLY A 137 14.98 18.75 33.09
C GLY A 137 13.95 17.64 33.37
N PHE A 138 13.78 16.70 32.45
CA PHE A 138 12.80 15.64 32.51
C PHE A 138 13.36 14.37 31.86
N ASN A 139 12.94 13.21 32.37
CA ASN A 139 13.20 11.92 31.76
C ASN A 139 12.00 11.52 30.91
N VAL A 140 12.25 11.21 29.64
CA VAL A 140 11.23 10.60 28.77
C VAL A 140 11.29 9.07 28.92
N PRO A 141 10.16 8.39 29.11
CA PRO A 141 10.12 6.93 29.12
C PRO A 141 10.59 6.35 27.79
N GLU A 142 11.26 5.19 27.83
CA GLU A 142 11.73 4.47 26.63
C GLU A 142 10.59 4.06 25.70
N SER A 143 9.38 3.91 26.23
CA SER A 143 8.16 3.63 25.47
C SER A 143 7.12 4.72 25.71
N TYR A 144 6.73 5.41 24.63
CA TYR A 144 5.44 6.07 24.55
C TYR A 144 4.50 5.17 23.75
N SER A 145 3.47 4.66 24.40
CA SER A 145 2.33 4.08 23.70
C SER A 145 1.27 5.16 23.53
N CYS A 146 0.70 5.26 22.32
CA CYS A 146 -0.61 5.86 22.08
C CYS A 146 -1.68 4.79 22.29
#